data_AF-A0A317QNA7-F1
#
_entry.id   AF-A0A317QNA7-F1
#
_cell.length_a   1.000
_cell.length_b   1.000
_cell.length_c   1.000
_cell.angle_alpha   90.00
_cell.angle_beta   90.00
_cell.angle_gamma   90.00
#
_symmetry.space_group_name_H-M   'P 1'
#
loop_
_entity.id
_entity.type
_entity.pdbx_description
1 polymer ?
#
loop_
_entity_poly.entity_id
_entity_poly.type
_entity_poly.pdbx_seq_one_letter_code
_entity_poly.pdbx_strand_id
1 'polypeptide(L)'
;MRVSLATHGGLAAGLRLGRRPSTVDTSGLTGAEAGELTRLVEAARTASARTAAGAGDARGGDAMTYEVTVDTGVDRADPVVLRQTDTSMTAEFAALLRWLQEHLPPAGA
;
A
#
# COMPACT_ATOMS: atom_id res chain seq x y z
N MET A 1 -13.27 -6.56 -0.77
CA MET A 1 -12.16 -5.72 -0.31
C MET A 1 -11.33 -5.30 -1.52
N ARG A 2 -11.03 -4.01 -1.63
CA ARG A 2 -10.22 -3.42 -2.68
C ARG A 2 -9.03 -2.72 -2.06
N VAL A 3 -7.86 -2.91 -2.65
CA VAL A 3 -6.62 -2.31 -2.18
C VAL A 3 -5.96 -1.57 -3.34
N SER A 4 -5.66 -0.28 -3.12
CA SER A 4 -4.99 0.58 -4.09
C SER A 4 -3.62 0.97 -3.58
N LEU A 5 -2.60 0.89 -4.44
CA LEU A 5 -1.24 1.31 -4.15
C LEU A 5 -0.89 2.55 -4.98
N ALA A 6 -0.52 3.62 -4.28
CA ALA A 6 0.13 4.79 -4.84
C ALA A 6 1.58 4.87 -4.35
N THR A 7 2.45 5.42 -5.19
CA THR A 7 3.87 5.61 -4.87
C THR A 7 4.26 7.03 -5.23
N HIS A 8 4.89 7.72 -4.29
CA HIS A 8 5.28 9.12 -4.37
C HIS A 8 6.78 9.23 -4.05
N GLY A 9 7.56 9.97 -4.85
CA GLY A 9 9.00 10.17 -4.61
C GLY A 9 9.96 9.36 -5.50
N GLY A 10 11.19 9.86 -5.63
CA GLY A 10 12.25 9.37 -6.53
C GLY A 10 12.14 9.87 -7.98
N LEU A 11 13.21 9.74 -8.77
CA LEU A 11 13.24 10.10 -10.21
C LEU A 11 12.14 9.41 -11.03
N ALA A 12 11.66 8.24 -10.58
CA ALA A 12 10.54 7.52 -11.19
C ALA A 12 9.15 8.12 -10.85
N ALA A 13 9.02 8.95 -9.81
CA ALA A 13 7.78 9.67 -9.55
C ALA A 13 7.46 10.65 -10.67
N GLY A 14 8.47 11.29 -11.29
CA GLY A 14 8.28 12.11 -12.48
C GLY A 14 7.70 11.33 -13.67
N LEU A 15 8.06 10.06 -13.81
CA LEU A 15 7.50 9.15 -14.84
C LEU A 15 6.12 8.58 -14.47
N ARG A 16 5.75 8.62 -13.18
CA ARG A 16 4.47 8.17 -12.65
C ARG A 16 3.53 9.32 -12.29
N LEU A 17 3.96 10.57 -12.46
CA LEU A 17 3.18 11.78 -12.25
C LEU A 17 2.00 11.76 -13.24
N GLY A 18 0.83 11.36 -12.77
CA GLY A 18 -0.38 11.18 -13.59
C GLY A 18 -0.81 9.73 -13.84
N ARG A 19 -0.07 8.72 -13.35
CA ARG A 19 -0.56 7.33 -13.37
C ARG A 19 -1.57 7.10 -12.27
N ARG A 20 -2.71 6.49 -12.63
CA ARG A 20 -3.71 6.04 -11.66
C ARG A 20 -3.08 5.05 -10.68
N PRO A 21 -3.45 5.10 -9.39
CA PRO A 21 -3.06 4.08 -8.41
C PRO A 21 -3.38 2.68 -8.94
N SER A 22 -2.40 1.78 -8.86
CA SER A 22 -2.61 0.37 -9.22
C SER A 22 -3.52 -0.26 -8.18
N THR A 23 -4.59 -0.91 -8.61
CA THR A 23 -5.64 -1.40 -7.72
C THR A 23 -5.85 -2.90 -7.91
N VAL A 24 -5.96 -3.63 -6.80
CA VAL A 24 -6.34 -5.04 -6.75
C VAL A 24 -7.69 -5.16 -6.04
N ASP A 25 -8.58 -5.98 -6.58
CA ASP A 25 -9.88 -6.28 -5.98
C ASP A 25 -9.92 -7.76 -5.60
N THR A 26 -10.29 -8.07 -4.36
CA THR A 26 -10.44 -9.46 -3.89
C THR A 26 -11.45 -10.25 -4.71
N SER A 27 -12.38 -9.60 -5.41
CA SER A 27 -13.33 -10.29 -6.30
C SER A 27 -12.66 -10.95 -7.50
N GLY A 28 -11.46 -10.50 -7.89
CA GLY A 28 -10.68 -11.06 -8.99
C GLY A 28 -9.61 -12.07 -8.55
N LEU A 29 -9.50 -12.33 -7.24
CA LEU A 29 -8.48 -13.21 -6.66
C LEU A 29 -9.06 -14.58 -6.32
N THR A 30 -8.20 -15.59 -6.26
CA THR A 30 -8.56 -16.88 -5.63
C THR A 30 -8.82 -16.69 -4.13
N GLY A 31 -9.59 -17.61 -3.53
CA GLY A 31 -9.88 -17.53 -2.09
C GLY A 31 -8.63 -17.53 -1.20
N ALA A 32 -7.56 -18.22 -1.63
CA ALA A 32 -6.28 -18.24 -0.92
C ALA A 32 -5.57 -16.88 -0.99
N GLU A 33 -5.51 -16.27 -2.18
CA GLU A 33 -4.93 -14.94 -2.39
C GLU A 33 -5.70 -13.85 -1.64
N ALA A 34 -7.04 -13.90 -1.68
CA ALA A 34 -7.88 -12.96 -0.95
C ALA A 34 -7.69 -13.09 0.58
N GLY A 35 -7.53 -14.32 1.08
CA GLY A 35 -7.23 -14.59 2.49
C GLY A 35 -5.86 -14.05 2.90
N GLU A 36 -4.83 -14.27 2.08
CA GLU A 36 -3.48 -13.76 2.35
C GLU A 36 -3.43 -12.24 2.29
N LEU A 37 -4.07 -11.62 1.30
CA LEU A 37 -4.17 -10.16 1.22
C LEU A 37 -4.85 -9.58 2.47
N THR A 38 -5.93 -10.20 2.93
CA THR A 38 -6.62 -9.77 4.16
C THR A 38 -5.67 -9.84 5.36
N ARG A 39 -4.94 -10.94 5.51
CA ARG A 39 -3.97 -11.11 6.60
C ARG A 39 -2.85 -10.06 6.56
N LEU A 40 -2.29 -9.79 5.38
CA LEU A 40 -1.22 -8.80 5.20
C LEU A 40 -1.70 -7.38 5.52
N VAL A 41 -2.92 -7.03 5.08
CA VAL A 41 -3.56 -5.75 5.40
C VAL A 41 -3.75 -5.57 6.90
N GLU A 42 -4.29 -6.59 7.58
CA GLU A 42 -4.50 -6.58 9.03
C GLU A 42 -3.18 -6.41 9.80
N ALA A 43 -2.14 -7.15 9.39
CA ALA A 43 -0.81 -7.06 9.98
C ALA A 43 -0.19 -5.67 9.76
N ALA A 44 -0.25 -5.13 8.55
CA ALA A 44 0.26 -3.81 8.21
C ALA A 44 -0.50 -2.70 8.95
N ARG A 45 -1.82 -2.82 9.12
CA ARG A 45 -2.63 -1.87 9.90
C ARG A 45 -2.24 -1.88 11.37
N THR A 46 -2.12 -3.07 11.95
CA THR A 46 -1.70 -3.24 13.36
C THR A 46 -0.28 -2.70 13.59
N ALA A 47 0.63 -2.93 12.64
CA ALA A 47 1.98 -2.40 12.69
C ALA A 47 2.01 -0.87 12.57
N SER A 48 1.27 -0.31 11.61
CA SER A 48 1.18 1.13 11.38
C SER A 48 0.59 1.87 12.60
N ALA A 49 -0.39 1.28 13.28
CA ALA A 49 -0.92 1.83 14.53
C ALA A 49 0.14 1.90 15.64
N ARG A 50 1.12 0.99 15.66
CA ARG A 50 2.25 1.02 16.60
C ARG A 50 3.30 2.08 16.25
N THR A 51 3.51 2.37 14.97
CA THR A 51 4.52 3.35 14.49
C THR A 51 3.99 4.77 14.31
N ALA A 52 2.67 4.98 14.29
CA ALA A 52 2.02 6.30 14.15
C ALA A 52 2.44 7.32 15.23
N ALA A 53 3.05 6.87 16.33
CA ALA A 53 3.62 7.73 17.36
C ALA A 53 4.90 8.49 16.96
N GLY A 54 5.48 8.26 15.76
CA GLY A 54 6.79 8.84 15.41
C GLY A 54 7.06 9.21 13.94
N ALA A 55 6.13 8.99 13.01
CA ALA A 55 6.37 9.25 11.59
C ALA A 55 6.13 10.74 11.23
N GLY A 56 7.03 11.61 11.68
CA GLY A 56 7.15 12.96 11.12
C GLY A 56 7.52 12.87 9.64
N ASP A 57 6.87 13.68 8.80
CA ASP A 57 7.17 13.82 7.37
C ASP A 57 8.69 13.97 7.14
N ALA A 58 9.37 12.89 6.81
CA ALA A 58 10.74 12.94 6.33
C ALA A 58 10.71 13.48 4.89
N ARG A 59 10.61 14.81 4.76
CA ARG A 59 10.79 15.58 3.52
C ARG A 59 12.27 15.56 3.06
N GLY A 60 12.87 14.37 3.00
CA GLY A 60 14.14 14.15 2.31
C GLY A 60 13.83 13.81 0.85
N GLY A 61 14.31 14.62 -0.09
CA GLY A 61 13.95 14.57 -1.52
C GLY A 61 14.15 13.23 -2.23
N ASP A 62 14.81 12.25 -1.60
CA ASP A 62 15.13 10.94 -2.17
C ASP A 62 14.31 9.78 -1.60
N ALA A 63 13.54 9.97 -0.52
CA ALA A 63 12.76 8.88 0.07
C ALA A 63 11.50 8.56 -0.75
N MET A 64 11.28 7.28 -1.07
CA MET A 64 10.06 6.80 -1.70
C MET A 64 8.98 6.60 -0.64
N THR A 65 7.88 7.33 -0.79
CA THR A 65 6.67 7.18 0.01
C THR A 65 5.68 6.26 -0.70
N TYR A 66 5.19 5.27 0.01
CA TYR A 66 4.15 4.37 -0.46
C TYR A 66 2.86 4.64 0.32
N GLU A 67 1.76 4.74 -0.40
CA GLU A 67 0.43 4.92 0.16
C GLU A 67 -0.44 3.75 -0.30
N VAL A 68 -0.92 2.98 0.67
CA VAL A 68 -1.84 1.86 0.45
C VAL A 68 -3.19 2.25 1.00
N THR A 69 -4.17 2.38 0.11
CA THR A 69 -5.58 2.61 0.48
C THR A 69 -6.30 1.29 0.49
N VAL A 70 -6.92 0.95 1.61
CA VAL A 70 -7.68 -0.27 1.82
C VAL A 70 -9.15 0.09 1.98
N ASP A 71 -9.95 -0.33 1.01
CA ASP A 71 -11.40 -0.29 1.08
C ASP A 71 -11.92 -1.71 1.37
N THR A 72 -12.36 -1.95 2.60
CA THR A 72 -12.88 -3.26 2.98
C THR A 72 -14.28 -3.51 2.41
N GLY A 73 -14.99 -2.47 1.97
CA GLY A 73 -16.38 -2.55 1.51
C GLY A 73 -17.39 -2.90 2.60
N VAL A 74 -16.97 -2.91 3.86
CA VAL A 74 -17.81 -3.26 5.01
C VAL A 74 -18.38 -1.97 5.62
N ASP A 75 -19.71 -1.86 5.65
CA ASP A 75 -20.49 -0.87 6.42
C ASP A 75 -20.17 0.63 6.27
N ARG A 76 -20.11 1.15 5.03
CA ARG A 76 -19.86 2.59 4.75
C ARG A 76 -18.64 3.17 5.49
N ALA A 77 -17.73 2.34 5.97
CA ALA A 77 -16.53 2.81 6.64
C ALA A 77 -15.64 3.49 5.61
N ASP A 78 -15.06 4.63 5.99
CA ASP A 78 -14.10 5.31 5.13
C ASP A 78 -12.90 4.38 4.84
N PRO A 79 -12.33 4.44 3.62
CA PRO A 79 -11.13 3.68 3.29
C PRO A 79 -9.99 3.98 4.27
N VAL A 80 -9.29 2.93 4.70
CA VAL A 80 -8.13 3.06 5.58
C VAL A 80 -6.90 3.35 4.73
N VAL A 81 -6.22 4.46 5.02
CA VAL A 81 -4.97 4.85 4.32
C VAL A 81 -3.78 4.50 5.20
N LEU A 82 -2.87 3.66 4.69
CA LEU A 82 -1.60 3.32 5.30
C LEU A 82 -0.47 3.97 4.50
N ARG A 83 0.31 4.84 5.13
CA ARG A 83 1.39 5.60 4.46
C ARG A 83 2.71 5.38 5.18
N GLN A 84 3.73 4.90 4.47
CA GLN A 84 5.07 4.68 5.00
C GLN A 84 6.15 4.98 3.94
N THR A 85 7.36 5.33 4.36
CA THR A 85 8.49 5.56 3.45
C THR A 85 9.41 4.34 3.38
N ASP A 86 10.16 4.18 2.30
CA ASP A 86 11.15 3.10 2.14
C ASP A 86 12.20 3.06 3.26
N THR A 87 12.54 4.23 3.79
CA THR A 87 13.50 4.40 4.86
C THR A 87 12.97 4.08 6.26
N SER A 88 11.65 4.06 6.45
CA SER A 88 11.03 3.89 7.78
C SER A 88 9.90 2.86 7.79
N MET A 89 9.73 2.05 6.74
CA MET A 89 8.61 1.12 6.66
C MET A 89 8.78 -0.08 7.59
N THR A 90 7.67 -0.55 8.16
CA THR A 90 7.66 -1.80 8.94
C THR A 90 7.75 -3.01 8.03
N ALA A 91 8.25 -4.13 8.57
CA ALA A 91 8.38 -5.38 7.81
C ALA A 91 7.02 -5.89 7.29
N GLU A 92 5.95 -5.67 8.06
CA GLU A 92 4.58 -6.06 7.67
C GLU A 92 4.08 -5.22 6.49
N PHE A 93 4.39 -3.92 6.47
CA PHE A 93 4.06 -3.06 5.34
C PHE A 93 4.88 -3.44 4.10
N ALA A 94 6.16 -3.78 4.26
CA ALA A 94 7.00 -4.26 3.16
C ALA A 94 6.47 -5.56 2.55
N ALA A 95 5.98 -6.49 3.38
CA ALA A 95 5.37 -7.74 2.93
C ALA A 95 4.09 -7.49 2.12
N LEU A 96 3.21 -6.59 2.59
CA LEU A 96 2.03 -6.15 1.85
C LEU A 96 2.40 -5.50 0.51
N LEU A 97 3.38 -4.60 0.51
CA LEU A 97 3.85 -3.92 -0.71
C LEU A 97 4.38 -4.93 -1.74
N ARG A 98 5.19 -5.90 -1.32
CA ARG A 98 5.72 -6.94 -2.20
C ARG A 98 4.60 -7.78 -2.80
N TRP A 99 3.66 -8.24 -1.97
CA TRP A 99 2.50 -9.00 -2.44
C TRP A 99 1.70 -8.20 -3.47
N LEU A 100 1.46 -6.91 -3.21
CA LEU A 100 0.78 -6.02 -4.16
C LEU A 100 1.58 -5.89 -5.47
N GLN A 101 2.90 -5.76 -5.42
CA GLN A 101 3.73 -5.67 -6.64
C GLN A 101 3.73 -6.96 -7.47
N GLU A 102 3.59 -8.12 -6.84
CA GLU A 102 3.50 -9.43 -7.51
C GLU A 102 2.14 -9.67 -8.17
N HIS A 103 1.06 -9.16 -7.56
CA HIS A 103 -0.32 -9.37 -8.03
C HIS A 103 -0.92 -8.20 -8.82
N LEU A 104 -0.31 -7.02 -8.76
CA LEU A 104 -0.66 -5.91 -9.64
C LEU A 104 0.03 -6.11 -10.99
N PRO A 105 -0.64 -5.80 -12.11
CA PRO A 105 0.02 -5.81 -13.40
C PRO A 105 1.24 -4.87 -13.31
N PRO A 106 2.40 -5.26 -13.92
CA PRO A 106 3.57 -4.40 -13.94
C PRO A 106 3.13 -3.04 -14.47
N ALA A 107 3.55 -1.98 -13.78
CA ALA A 107 3.24 -0.63 -14.19
C ALA A 107 3.96 -0.35 -15.53
N GLY A 108 3.40 -0.80 -16.64
CA GLY A 108 3.95 -0.71 -17.99
C GLY A 108 4.07 -2.06 -18.68
N ALA A 109 3.05 -2.40 -19.47
CA ALA A 109 3.22 -3.06 -20.76
C ALA A 109 2.44 -2.21 -21.78
#